data_AF-A0A956Z2S1-F1
#
_entry.id   AF-A0A956Z2S1-F1
#
_cell.length_a   1.000
_cell.length_b   1.000
_cell.length_c   1.000
_cell.angle_alpha   90.00
_cell.angle_beta   90.00
_cell.angle_gamma   90.00
#
_symmetry.space_group_name_H-M   'P 1'
#
loop_
_entity.id
_entity.type
_entity.pdbx_description
1 polymer ?
#
loop_
_entity_poly.entity_id
_entity_poly.type
_entity_poly.pdbx_seq_one_letter_code
_entity_poly.pdbx_strand_id
1 'polypeptide(L)'
;MSEWLGYVRPDGTVGARNLVLILSGTLYANNLCRHVSEMIYGSVSIEHPLGRTQVAPDLRLTRKFLSGTGANPNVGAVVIIDHFREENCTAEDIANDISPTGKLIATVNIRYDGGYVSALDKALHYAADFTRQLSNQ
;
A
#
# COMPACT_ATOMS: atom_id res chain seq x y z
N MET A 1 -16.22 -2.25 31.58
CA MET A 1 -15.74 -2.43 30.19
C MET A 1 -15.21 -1.09 29.72
N SER A 2 -14.00 -1.05 29.16
CA SER A 2 -13.44 0.16 28.56
C SER A 2 -13.76 0.17 27.06
N GLU A 3 -14.57 1.11 26.62
CA GLU A 3 -14.86 1.35 25.20
C GLU A 3 -13.92 2.45 24.66
N TRP A 4 -13.66 2.43 23.35
CA TRP A 4 -12.82 3.44 22.68
C TRP A 4 -13.30 3.69 21.23
N LEU A 5 -13.02 4.88 20.70
CA LEU A 5 -13.41 5.29 19.34
C LEU A 5 -12.38 4.79 18.31
N GLY A 6 -12.78 3.83 17.47
CA GLY A 6 -11.93 3.25 16.44
C GLY A 6 -12.54 3.29 15.04
N TYR A 7 -11.70 3.10 14.04
CA TYR A 7 -12.10 3.05 12.63
C TYR A 7 -12.46 1.62 12.24
N VAL A 8 -13.74 1.36 12.02
CA VAL A 8 -14.25 0.04 11.62
C VAL A 8 -13.98 -0.18 10.13
N ARG A 9 -13.44 -1.34 9.79
CA ARG A 9 -13.13 -1.76 8.42
C ARG A 9 -14.24 -2.67 7.86
N PRO A 10 -14.34 -2.81 6.53
CA PRO A 10 -15.39 -3.64 5.92
C PRO A 10 -15.35 -5.12 6.35
N ASP A 11 -14.17 -5.63 6.70
CA ASP A 11 -13.98 -6.98 7.25
C ASP A 11 -14.30 -7.11 8.74
N GLY A 12 -14.77 -6.05 9.39
CA GLY A 12 -15.12 -6.00 10.81
C GLY A 12 -13.93 -5.76 11.75
N THR A 13 -12.70 -5.66 11.23
CA THR A 13 -11.55 -5.28 12.05
C THR A 13 -11.61 -3.79 12.44
N VAL A 14 -10.94 -3.42 13.53
CA VAL A 14 -10.98 -2.04 14.05
C VAL A 14 -9.56 -1.49 14.23
N GLY A 15 -9.28 -0.36 13.59
CA GLY A 15 -8.00 0.36 13.67
C GLY A 15 -8.04 1.56 14.59
N ALA A 16 -6.95 1.81 15.31
CA ALA A 16 -6.80 3.01 16.15
C ALA A 16 -6.40 4.26 15.37
N ARG A 17 -5.98 4.08 14.11
CA ARG A 17 -5.63 5.14 13.17
C ARG A 17 -6.34 4.91 11.84
N ASN A 18 -6.41 5.97 11.04
CA ASN A 18 -6.99 5.93 9.70
C ASN A 18 -5.97 6.36 8.66
N LEU A 19 -5.06 5.45 8.32
CA LEU A 19 -3.91 5.75 7.47
C LEU A 19 -4.17 5.36 6.02
N VAL A 20 -3.65 6.16 5.10
CA VAL A 20 -3.39 5.73 3.72
C VAL A 20 -1.98 5.14 3.66
N LEU A 21 -1.86 3.87 3.29
CA LEU A 21 -0.58 3.21 3.16
C LEU A 21 -0.05 3.37 1.72
N ILE A 22 1.14 3.95 1.58
CA ILE A 22 1.90 3.93 0.33
C ILE A 22 2.89 2.77 0.39
N LEU A 23 2.53 1.66 -0.25
CA LEU A 23 3.27 0.41 -0.14
C LEU A 23 4.19 0.23 -1.34
N SER A 24 5.46 0.02 -1.07
CA SER A 24 6.43 -0.31 -2.12
C SER A 24 6.37 -1.79 -2.46
N GLY A 25 6.01 -2.12 -3.70
CA GLY A 25 6.02 -3.49 -4.24
C GLY A 25 7.43 -3.98 -4.61
N THR A 26 8.37 -3.08 -4.86
CA THR A 26 9.78 -3.39 -5.15
C THR A 26 10.71 -2.31 -4.61
N LEU A 27 11.95 -2.68 -4.23
CA LEU A 27 12.95 -1.73 -3.68
C LEU A 27 13.11 -0.44 -4.51
N TYR A 28 13.03 -0.54 -5.84
CA TYR A 28 13.20 0.59 -6.75
C TYR A 28 12.05 1.61 -6.69
N ALA A 29 10.89 1.25 -6.12
CA ALA A 29 9.77 2.14 -5.89
C ALA A 29 9.85 2.86 -4.52
N ASN A 30 10.77 2.46 -3.62
CA ASN A 30 10.82 3.00 -2.24
C ASN A 30 10.90 4.52 -2.18
N ASN A 31 11.76 5.13 -3.00
CA ASN A 31 11.89 6.60 -3.01
C ASN A 31 10.59 7.28 -3.47
N LEU A 32 9.91 6.73 -4.47
CA LEU A 32 8.63 7.26 -4.93
C LEU A 32 7.56 7.14 -3.83
N CYS A 33 7.48 5.99 -3.17
CA CYS A 33 6.55 5.80 -2.04
C CYS A 33 6.76 6.81 -0.93
N ARG A 34 8.02 7.08 -0.57
CA ARG A 34 8.38 8.06 0.46
C ARG A 34 7.93 9.46 0.07
N HIS A 35 8.27 9.91 -1.14
CA HIS A 35 7.86 11.24 -1.62
C HIS A 35 6.34 11.42 -1.67
N VAL A 36 5.59 10.40 -2.12
CA VAL A 36 4.11 10.45 -2.07
C VAL A 36 3.63 10.62 -0.64
N SER A 37 4.22 9.87 0.31
CA SER A 37 3.80 9.94 1.71
C SER A 37 4.12 11.27 2.39
N GLU A 38 5.21 11.93 1.99
CA GLU A 38 5.60 13.26 2.48
C GLU A 38 4.65 14.36 1.97
N MET A 39 4.00 14.15 0.83
CA MET A 39 3.07 15.11 0.23
C MET A 39 1.61 14.93 0.68
N ILE A 40 1.22 13.74 1.16
CA ILE A 40 -0.15 13.44 1.56
C ILE A 40 -0.25 13.29 3.08
N TYR A 41 -0.91 14.25 3.72
CA TYR A 41 -1.18 14.17 5.15
C TYR A 41 -2.04 12.94 5.50
N GLY A 42 -1.73 12.29 6.62
CA GLY A 42 -2.42 11.07 7.05
C GLY A 42 -2.00 9.81 6.28
N SER A 43 -0.98 9.91 5.42
CA SER A 43 -0.38 8.75 4.76
C SER A 43 0.94 8.34 5.40
N VAL A 44 1.32 7.07 5.23
CA VAL A 44 2.60 6.51 5.65
C VAL A 44 3.17 5.62 4.56
N SER A 45 4.49 5.64 4.38
CA SER A 45 5.15 4.72 3.45
C SER A 45 5.67 3.47 4.15
N ILE A 46 5.49 2.30 3.53
CA ILE A 46 6.24 1.09 3.87
C ILE A 46 7.12 0.73 2.68
N GLU A 47 8.42 0.64 2.96
CA GLU A 47 9.44 0.38 1.95
C GLU A 47 9.70 -1.11 1.81
N HIS A 48 9.96 -1.54 0.58
CA HIS A 48 10.30 -2.91 0.28
C HIS A 48 11.73 -3.19 0.76
N PRO A 49 11.95 -4.17 1.65
CA PRO A 49 13.24 -4.33 2.34
C PRO A 49 14.31 -5.03 1.50
N LEU A 50 13.90 -5.83 0.49
CA LEU A 50 14.79 -6.74 -0.22
C LEU A 50 14.80 -6.51 -1.74
N GLY A 51 15.86 -6.97 -2.40
CA GLY A 51 15.99 -6.93 -3.85
C GLY A 51 15.42 -8.17 -4.55
N ARG A 52 15.84 -8.37 -5.80
CA ARG A 52 15.35 -9.44 -6.70
C ARG A 52 16.03 -10.80 -6.50
N THR A 53 17.01 -10.91 -5.62
CA THR A 53 17.81 -12.14 -5.41
C THR A 53 17.23 -13.06 -4.34
N GLN A 54 15.92 -13.00 -4.13
CA GLN A 54 15.24 -13.81 -3.12
C GLN A 54 14.94 -15.19 -3.68
N VAL A 55 15.22 -16.25 -2.91
CA VAL A 55 14.73 -17.59 -3.25
C VAL A 55 13.23 -17.67 -2.99
N ALA A 56 12.54 -18.62 -3.62
CA ALA A 56 11.08 -18.71 -3.54
C ALA A 56 10.48 -18.71 -2.11
N PRO A 57 11.08 -19.39 -1.11
CA PRO A 57 10.61 -19.29 0.27
C PRO A 57 10.69 -17.87 0.86
N ASP A 58 11.78 -17.15 0.57
CA ASP A 58 12.01 -15.80 1.06
C ASP A 58 11.04 -14.82 0.40
N LEU A 59 10.85 -14.95 -0.92
CA LEU A 59 9.92 -14.11 -1.67
C LEU A 59 8.48 -14.25 -1.16
N ARG A 60 8.06 -15.49 -0.81
CA ARG A 60 6.75 -15.73 -0.20
C ARG A 60 6.62 -15.04 1.16
N LEU A 61 7.68 -15.05 1.98
CA LEU A 61 7.68 -14.38 3.27
C LEU A 61 7.60 -12.86 3.10
N THR A 62 8.35 -12.30 2.15
CA THR A 62 8.30 -10.88 1.80
C THR A 62 6.91 -10.48 1.32
N ARG A 63 6.30 -11.22 0.39
CA ARG A 63 4.91 -10.97 -0.05
C ARG A 63 3.94 -10.99 1.11
N LYS A 64 4.03 -12.01 1.99
CA LYS A 64 3.19 -12.12 3.18
C LYS A 64 3.37 -10.94 4.14
N PHE A 65 4.60 -10.47 4.33
CA PHE A 65 4.88 -9.29 5.14
C PHE A 65 4.22 -8.05 4.52
N LEU A 66 4.45 -7.78 3.24
CA LEU A 66 3.93 -6.61 2.54
C LEU A 66 2.40 -6.59 2.55
N SER A 67 1.74 -7.70 2.17
CA SER A 67 0.28 -7.80 2.21
C SER A 67 -0.27 -7.69 3.63
N GLY A 68 0.44 -8.25 4.62
CA GLY A 68 0.11 -8.07 6.04
C GLY A 68 0.11 -6.61 6.50
N THR A 69 1.03 -5.78 5.98
CA THR A 69 1.02 -4.34 6.28
C THR A 69 -0.20 -3.63 5.70
N GLY A 70 -0.62 -3.97 4.48
CA GLY A 70 -1.86 -3.46 3.88
C GLY A 70 -3.14 -3.98 4.56
N ALA A 71 -3.10 -5.22 5.06
CA ALA A 71 -4.20 -5.82 5.80
C ALA A 71 -4.35 -5.26 7.24
N ASN A 72 -3.37 -4.51 7.77
CA ASN A 72 -3.43 -3.95 9.12
C ASN A 72 -4.69 -3.07 9.35
N PRO A 73 -5.42 -3.20 10.47
CA PRO A 73 -6.64 -2.42 10.72
C PRO A 73 -6.43 -0.90 10.78
N ASN A 74 -5.22 -0.44 11.13
CA ASN A 74 -4.87 1.00 11.11
C ASN A 74 -4.78 1.58 9.69
N VAL A 75 -4.73 0.73 8.67
CA VAL A 75 -4.70 1.10 7.27
C VAL A 75 -6.13 1.03 6.73
N GLY A 76 -6.64 2.18 6.26
CA GLY A 76 -7.96 2.28 5.64
C GLY A 76 -7.91 2.12 4.12
N ALA A 77 -6.79 2.49 3.50
CA ALA A 77 -6.59 2.41 2.06
C ALA A 77 -5.12 2.16 1.72
N VAL A 78 -4.85 1.57 0.55
CA VAL A 78 -3.49 1.21 0.11
C VAL A 78 -3.24 1.64 -1.34
N VAL A 79 -2.15 2.36 -1.58
CA VAL A 79 -1.60 2.58 -2.93
C VAL A 79 -0.31 1.76 -3.02
N ILE A 80 -0.31 0.73 -3.87
CA ILE A 80 0.83 -0.16 -4.07
C ILE A 80 1.59 0.31 -5.31
N ILE A 81 2.84 0.73 -5.12
CA ILE A 81 3.68 1.25 -6.19
C ILE A 81 4.77 0.23 -6.48
N ASP A 82 4.82 -0.20 -7.73
CA ASP A 82 5.83 -1.13 -8.22
C ASP A 82 6.66 -0.49 -9.34
N HIS A 83 7.86 -0.99 -9.54
CA HIS A 83 8.74 -0.63 -10.64
C HIS A 83 8.91 -1.80 -11.63
N PHE A 84 8.82 -3.04 -11.18
CA PHE A 84 9.03 -4.22 -12.01
C PHE A 84 8.16 -5.39 -11.53
N ARG A 85 7.48 -6.03 -12.48
CA ARG A 85 6.61 -7.18 -12.18
C ARG A 85 7.45 -8.42 -11.88
N GLU A 86 7.81 -8.58 -10.61
CA GLU A 86 8.47 -9.77 -10.09
C GLU A 86 7.46 -10.91 -9.98
N GLU A 87 7.77 -12.05 -10.60
CA GLU A 87 6.85 -13.19 -10.62
C GLU A 87 6.54 -13.65 -9.18
N ASN A 88 5.26 -13.86 -8.87
CA ASN A 88 4.74 -14.20 -7.54
C ASN A 88 4.78 -13.08 -6.48
N CYS A 89 5.22 -11.86 -6.82
CA CYS A 89 5.22 -10.72 -5.90
C CYS A 89 5.00 -9.38 -6.62
N THR A 90 4.08 -9.35 -7.59
CA THR A 90 3.67 -8.10 -8.28
C THR A 90 2.84 -7.17 -7.38
N ALA A 91 2.65 -5.92 -7.77
CA ALA A 91 1.67 -5.05 -7.10
C ALA A 91 0.26 -5.66 -7.10
N GLU A 92 -0.15 -6.31 -8.21
CA GLU A 92 -1.45 -6.96 -8.33
C GLU A 92 -1.57 -8.18 -7.42
N ASP A 93 -0.51 -8.96 -7.28
CA ASP A 93 -0.42 -10.07 -6.33
C ASP A 93 -0.66 -9.61 -4.89
N ILE A 94 0.04 -8.55 -4.48
CA ILE A 94 -0.11 -7.97 -3.13
C ILE A 94 -1.52 -7.38 -2.96
N ALA A 95 -2.05 -6.70 -4.00
CA ALA A 95 -3.41 -6.16 -3.99
C ALA A 95 -4.45 -7.27 -3.79
N ASN A 96 -4.30 -8.38 -4.51
CA ASN A 96 -5.18 -9.54 -4.41
C ASN A 96 -5.17 -10.13 -2.99
N ASP A 97 -4.00 -10.21 -2.35
CA ASP A 97 -3.89 -10.70 -0.97
C ASP A 97 -4.58 -9.78 0.05
N ILE A 98 -4.63 -8.45 -0.21
CA ILE A 98 -5.28 -7.47 0.67
C ILE A 98 -6.79 -7.35 0.38
N SER A 99 -7.22 -7.66 -0.85
CA SER A 99 -8.60 -7.49 -1.31
C SER A 99 -9.70 -8.08 -0.41
N PRO A 100 -9.52 -9.23 0.29
CA PRO A 100 -10.56 -9.77 1.17
C PRO A 100 -10.92 -8.84 2.35
N THR A 101 -10.07 -7.86 2.68
CA THR A 101 -10.35 -6.86 3.71
C THR A 101 -11.40 -5.83 3.30
N GLY A 102 -11.73 -5.75 2.01
CA GLY A 102 -12.67 -4.79 1.42
C GLY A 102 -12.18 -3.34 1.40
N LYS A 103 -10.90 -3.09 1.72
CA LYS A 103 -10.29 -1.75 1.71
C LYS A 103 -10.14 -1.19 0.30
N LEU A 104 -9.98 0.12 0.21
CA LEU A 104 -9.63 0.80 -1.03
C LEU A 104 -8.19 0.44 -1.42
N ILE A 105 -7.99 -0.06 -2.63
CA ILE A 105 -6.67 -0.49 -3.12
C ILE A 105 -6.46 0.07 -4.53
N ALA A 106 -5.30 0.67 -4.77
CA ALA A 106 -4.85 1.07 -6.10
C ALA A 106 -3.44 0.52 -6.36
N THR A 107 -3.14 0.23 -7.62
CA THR A 107 -1.79 -0.13 -8.06
C THR A 107 -1.26 0.89 -9.06
N VAL A 108 0.04 1.17 -8.96
CA VAL A 108 0.80 2.05 -9.87
C VAL A 108 2.06 1.31 -10.25
N ASN A 109 2.44 1.34 -11.53
CA ASN A 109 3.70 0.77 -11.97
C ASN A 109 4.54 1.80 -12.71
N ILE A 110 5.70 2.14 -12.16
CA ILE A 110 6.58 3.20 -12.66
C ILE A 110 6.96 3.00 -14.13
N ARG A 111 7.21 1.77 -14.57
CA ARG A 111 7.60 1.50 -15.96
C ARG A 111 6.43 1.59 -16.92
N TYR A 112 5.28 1.03 -16.54
CA TYR A 112 4.10 0.99 -17.41
C TYR A 112 3.34 2.32 -17.44
N ASP A 113 3.46 3.14 -16.38
CA ASP A 113 2.80 4.44 -16.29
C ASP A 113 3.63 5.58 -16.92
N GLY A 114 4.74 5.28 -17.61
CA GLY A 114 5.51 6.27 -18.36
C GLY A 114 6.64 6.95 -17.57
N GLY A 115 7.13 6.29 -16.51
CA GLY A 115 8.28 6.74 -15.72
C GLY A 115 7.89 7.40 -14.41
N TYR A 116 8.91 7.92 -13.71
CA TYR A 116 8.78 8.39 -12.33
C TYR A 116 7.75 9.51 -12.16
N VAL A 117 7.78 10.54 -13.02
CA VAL A 117 6.90 11.72 -12.90
C VAL A 117 5.43 11.34 -13.09
N SER A 118 5.13 10.55 -14.13
CA SER A 118 3.76 10.11 -14.40
C SER A 118 3.23 9.17 -13.32
N ALA A 119 4.09 8.29 -12.79
CA ALA A 119 3.72 7.42 -11.67
C ALA A 119 3.51 8.21 -10.36
N LEU A 120 4.30 9.26 -10.12
CA LEU A 120 4.12 10.17 -9.00
C LEU A 120 2.75 10.87 -9.08
N ASP A 121 2.43 11.46 -10.21
CA ASP A 121 1.13 12.11 -10.45
C ASP A 121 -0.03 11.15 -10.18
N LYS A 122 0.01 9.96 -10.78
CA LYS A 122 -1.02 8.93 -10.60
C LYS A 122 -1.15 8.47 -9.15
N ALA A 123 -0.04 8.24 -8.46
CA ALA A 123 -0.03 7.82 -7.07
C ALA A 123 -0.58 8.91 -6.13
N LEU A 124 -0.25 10.18 -6.39
CA LEU A 124 -0.78 11.32 -5.64
C LEU A 124 -2.29 11.46 -5.82
N HIS A 125 -2.80 11.30 -7.04
CA HIS A 125 -4.23 11.31 -7.30
C HIS A 125 -4.97 10.23 -6.51
N TYR A 126 -4.50 8.97 -6.56
CA TYR A 126 -5.11 7.89 -5.78
C TYR A 126 -5.04 8.15 -4.27
N ALA A 127 -3.87 8.56 -3.76
CA ALA A 127 -3.70 8.81 -2.34
C ALA A 127 -4.58 9.97 -1.85
N ALA A 128 -4.70 11.06 -2.61
CA ALA A 128 -5.58 12.18 -2.30
C ALA A 128 -7.06 11.78 -2.29
N ASP A 129 -7.49 10.99 -3.28
CA ASP A 129 -8.86 10.48 -3.35
C ASP A 129 -9.19 9.54 -2.19
N PHE A 130 -8.25 8.67 -1.82
CA PHE A 130 -8.42 7.78 -0.67
C PHE A 130 -8.46 8.55 0.65
N THR A 131 -7.58 9.54 0.85
CA THR A 131 -7.63 10.41 2.03
C THR A 131 -8.98 11.11 2.16
N ARG A 132 -9.53 11.63 1.05
CA ARG A 132 -10.87 12.25 1.04
C ARG A 132 -11.97 11.27 1.42
N GLN A 133 -11.94 10.05 0.89
CA GLN A 133 -12.94 9.02 1.22
C GLN A 133 -12.85 8.60 2.69
N LEU A 134 -11.64 8.38 3.20
CA LEU A 134 -11.39 8.01 4.59
C LEU A 134 -11.76 9.12 5.58
N SER A 135 -11.71 10.39 5.18
CA SER A 135 -12.12 11.51 6.04
C SER A 135 -13.63 11.54 6.34
N ASN A 136 -14.43 10.78 5.59
CA ASN A 136 -15.88 10.67 5.79
C ASN A 136 -16.29 9.45 6.64
N GLN A 137 -15.32 8.64 7.11
CA GLN A 137 -15.54 7.55 8.08
C GLN A 137 -15.44 8.08 9.51
#